data_AF-A0A917JHT5-F1
#
_entry.id   AF-A0A917JHT5-F1
#
_cell.length_a   1.000
_cell.length_b   1.000
_cell.length_c   1.000
_cell.angle_alpha   90.00
_cell.angle_beta   90.00
_cell.angle_gamma   90.00
#
_symmetry.space_group_name_H-M   'P 1'
#
loop_
_entity.id
_entity.type
_entity.pdbx_description
1 polymer ?
#
loop_
_entity_poly.entity_id
_entity_poly.type
_entity_poly.pdbx_seq_one_letter_code
_entity_poly.pdbx_strand_id
1 'polypeptide(L)'
;MEYFLGFIPTGRASDAYGYAQAKTMTWDDYVRETGNSWSSRSDFDDAMDFMGWFIYKTHKINGVSKWNAKQQYLNYHEGWGGYKRGSYRAKSWLVKVANKVDQRSKRYAGQLKGCKEDLDSSWLWRTFFG
;
A
#
# COMPACT_ATOMS: atom_id res chain seq x y z
N MET A 1 1.83 -22.11 -7.63
CA MET A 1 0.45 -22.51 -8.00
C MET A 1 0.37 -23.99 -7.80
N GLU A 2 -0.56 -24.44 -6.96
CA GLU A 2 -0.89 -25.85 -6.84
C GLU A 2 -2.04 -26.16 -7.81
N TYR A 3 -2.01 -27.34 -8.42
CA TYR A 3 -3.02 -27.78 -9.38
C TYR A 3 -3.67 -29.04 -8.83
N PHE A 4 -4.97 -28.98 -8.56
CA PHE A 4 -5.77 -30.17 -8.34
C PHE A 4 -6.08 -30.79 -9.71
N LEU A 5 -5.83 -32.09 -9.85
CA LEU A 5 -5.98 -32.83 -11.10
C LEU A 5 -5.16 -32.30 -12.30
N GLY A 6 -4.15 -31.46 -12.07
CA GLY A 6 -3.26 -30.95 -13.13
C GLY A 6 -3.86 -29.87 -14.04
N PHE A 7 -5.13 -29.50 -13.86
CA PHE A 7 -5.80 -28.46 -14.66
C PHE A 7 -6.79 -27.60 -13.86
N ILE A 8 -7.13 -27.97 -12.62
CA ILE A 8 -7.97 -27.15 -11.74
C ILE A 8 -7.02 -26.35 -10.83
N PRO A 9 -6.87 -25.03 -11.03
CA PRO A 9 -6.06 -24.22 -10.12
C PRO A 9 -6.71 -24.23 -8.73
N THR A 10 -6.04 -24.83 -7.75
CA THR A 10 -6.48 -24.84 -6.36
C THR A 10 -5.44 -24.13 -5.51
N GLY A 11 -5.89 -23.16 -4.72
CA GLY A 11 -5.00 -22.30 -3.94
C GLY A 11 -4.77 -20.94 -4.60
N ARG A 12 -4.55 -19.93 -3.77
CA ARG A 12 -4.37 -18.54 -4.22
C ARG A 12 -3.06 -18.45 -4.99
N ALA A 13 -3.12 -18.07 -6.28
CA ALA A 13 -1.92 -17.85 -7.09
C ALA A 13 -1.01 -16.71 -6.55
N SER A 14 -1.52 -15.90 -5.62
CA SER A 14 -0.80 -14.83 -4.93
C SER A 14 -0.87 -14.99 -3.42
N ASP A 15 0.26 -14.77 -2.78
CA ASP A 15 0.48 -14.68 -1.33
C ASP A 15 0.06 -13.32 -0.74
N ALA A 16 -0.47 -12.41 -1.56
CA ALA A 16 -0.95 -11.10 -1.09
C ALA A 16 -2.26 -11.23 -0.30
N TYR A 17 -2.32 -10.65 0.89
CA TYR A 17 -3.54 -10.57 1.69
C TYR A 17 -3.52 -9.39 2.68
N GLY A 18 -4.62 -9.21 3.43
CA GLY A 18 -4.75 -8.14 4.42
C GLY A 18 -5.06 -6.77 3.81
N TYR A 19 -5.11 -5.73 4.63
CA TYR A 19 -5.50 -4.37 4.19
C TYR A 19 -4.54 -3.81 3.14
N ALA A 20 -3.23 -4.03 3.31
CA ALA A 20 -2.21 -3.58 2.37
C ALA A 20 -2.13 -4.44 1.10
N GLN A 21 -2.74 -5.64 1.08
CA GLN A 21 -2.51 -6.64 0.02
C GLN A 21 -1.00 -6.88 -0.24
N ALA A 22 -0.21 -6.94 0.84
CA ALA A 22 1.23 -7.09 0.77
C ALA A 22 1.61 -8.57 0.52
N LYS A 23 2.57 -8.80 -0.38
CA LYS A 23 3.18 -10.13 -0.58
C LYS A 23 4.00 -10.54 0.65
N THR A 24 4.13 -11.84 0.87
CA THR A 24 4.83 -12.39 2.03
C THR A 24 6.27 -11.91 2.11
N MET A 25 7.04 -12.04 1.02
CA MET A 25 8.44 -11.60 1.04
C MET A 25 8.59 -10.10 1.37
N THR A 26 7.70 -9.24 0.87
CA THR A 26 7.75 -7.81 1.13
C THR A 26 7.36 -7.48 2.58
N TRP A 27 6.41 -8.21 3.14
CA TRP A 27 6.06 -8.08 4.55
C TRP A 27 7.19 -8.54 5.47
N ASP A 28 7.85 -9.64 5.12
CA ASP A 28 8.98 -10.17 5.91
C ASP A 28 10.17 -9.20 5.91
N ASP A 29 10.43 -8.53 4.78
CA ASP A 29 11.40 -7.44 4.71
C ASP A 29 11.04 -6.27 5.63
N TYR A 30 9.75 -5.89 5.68
CA TYR A 30 9.27 -4.88 6.62
C TYR A 30 9.50 -5.30 8.07
N VAL A 31 9.02 -6.48 8.48
CA VAL A 31 9.19 -6.99 9.85
C VAL A 31 10.66 -7.02 10.26
N ARG A 32 11.54 -7.47 9.36
CA ARG A 32 12.98 -7.53 9.61
C ARG A 32 13.62 -6.15 9.76
N GLU A 33 13.20 -5.18 8.95
CA GLU A 33 13.78 -3.82 8.96
C GLU A 33 13.21 -2.91 10.06
N THR A 34 11.97 -3.15 10.51
CA THR A 34 11.33 -2.34 11.56
C THR A 34 11.41 -2.99 12.95
N GLY A 35 11.66 -4.30 13.02
CA GLY A 35 11.63 -5.06 14.27
C GLY A 35 10.21 -5.40 14.73
N ASN A 36 9.18 -5.12 13.92
CA ASN A 36 7.77 -5.32 14.26
C ASN A 36 7.34 -6.79 14.12
N SER A 37 7.96 -7.69 14.90
CA SER A 37 7.75 -9.15 14.83
C SER A 37 6.32 -9.60 15.16
N TRP A 38 5.55 -8.76 15.85
CA TRP A 38 4.16 -9.03 16.24
C TRP A 38 3.13 -8.41 15.28
N SER A 39 3.58 -7.76 14.21
CA SER A 39 2.68 -7.09 13.26
C SER A 39 1.88 -8.08 12.42
N SER A 40 0.64 -7.72 12.13
CA SER A 40 -0.28 -8.53 11.33
C SER A 40 -0.80 -7.77 10.11
N ARG A 41 -0.79 -8.42 8.94
CA ARG A 41 -1.35 -7.85 7.69
C ARG A 41 -2.85 -7.59 7.76
N SER A 42 -3.54 -8.30 8.65
CA SER A 42 -4.98 -8.16 8.86
C SER A 42 -5.33 -7.06 9.87
N ASP A 43 -4.35 -6.55 10.61
CA ASP A 43 -4.54 -5.37 11.44
C ASP A 43 -4.39 -4.10 10.58
N PHE A 44 -5.27 -3.13 10.81
CA PHE A 44 -5.30 -1.93 9.98
C PHE A 44 -4.12 -1.00 10.29
N ASP A 45 -3.76 -0.85 11.57
CA ASP A 45 -2.70 0.07 11.99
C ASP A 45 -1.34 -0.46 11.54
N ASP A 46 -1.11 -1.77 11.70
CA ASP A 46 0.10 -2.43 11.19
C ASP A 46 0.21 -2.34 9.65
N ALA A 47 -0.91 -2.49 8.94
CA ALA A 47 -0.93 -2.34 7.50
C ALA A 47 -0.59 -0.90 7.07
N MET A 48 -1.04 0.11 7.82
CA MET A 48 -0.71 1.51 7.54
C MET A 48 0.76 1.83 7.84
N ASP A 49 1.35 1.28 8.91
CA ASP A 49 2.78 1.41 9.18
C ASP A 49 3.63 0.78 8.07
N PHE A 50 3.27 -0.44 7.65
CA PHE A 50 3.87 -1.10 6.50
C PHE A 50 3.83 -0.21 5.23
N MET A 51 2.69 0.42 4.95
CA MET A 51 2.58 1.34 3.79
C MET A 51 3.51 2.56 3.95
N GLY A 52 3.65 3.09 5.16
CA GLY A 52 4.60 4.17 5.48
C GLY A 52 6.05 3.75 5.24
N TRP A 53 6.44 2.58 5.74
CA TRP A 53 7.76 1.97 5.47
C TRP A 53 7.99 1.78 3.96
N PHE A 54 7.02 1.23 3.23
CA PHE A 54 7.15 0.99 1.80
C PHE A 54 7.36 2.30 1.01
N ILE A 55 6.59 3.35 1.34
CA ILE A 55 6.74 4.68 0.73
C ILE A 55 8.11 5.28 1.03
N TYR A 56 8.60 5.13 2.27
CA TYR A 56 9.94 5.55 2.66
C TYR A 56 11.02 4.83 1.83
N LYS A 57 10.94 3.51 1.72
CA LYS A 57 11.88 2.70 0.92
C LYS A 57 11.82 3.07 -0.56
N THR A 58 10.63 3.26 -1.11
CA THR A 58 10.42 3.72 -2.49
C THR A 58 11.11 5.06 -2.74
N HIS A 59 10.99 5.99 -1.80
CA HIS A 59 11.70 7.27 -1.87
C HIS A 59 13.23 7.10 -1.85
N LYS A 60 13.76 6.25 -0.97
CA LYS A 60 15.21 6.00 -0.86
C LYS A 60 15.78 5.27 -2.08
N ILE A 61 15.04 4.33 -2.67
CA ILE A 61 15.52 3.46 -3.76
C ILE A 61 15.36 4.12 -5.14
N ASN A 62 14.18 4.69 -5.40
CA ASN A 62 13.81 5.19 -6.73
C ASN A 62 13.60 6.71 -6.77
N GLY A 63 13.89 7.43 -5.68
CA GLY A 63 13.81 8.91 -5.64
C GLY A 63 12.40 9.47 -5.76
N VAL A 64 11.37 8.62 -5.74
CA VAL A 64 9.98 9.04 -5.90
C VAL A 64 9.54 9.81 -4.66
N SER A 65 8.95 10.99 -4.86
CA SER A 65 8.39 11.78 -3.75
C SER A 65 7.36 10.96 -2.97
N LYS A 66 7.41 11.06 -1.63
CA LYS A 66 6.43 10.44 -0.73
C LYS A 66 4.99 10.88 -1.04
N TRP A 67 4.85 12.07 -1.61
CA TRP A 67 3.55 12.69 -1.95
C TRP A 67 3.08 12.42 -3.38
N ASN A 68 3.84 11.67 -4.18
CA ASN A 68 3.46 11.33 -5.55
C ASN A 68 2.74 9.98 -5.61
N ALA A 69 1.44 9.99 -5.31
CA ALA A 69 0.62 8.78 -5.20
C ALA A 69 0.65 7.91 -6.48
N LYS A 70 0.62 8.53 -7.66
CA LYS A 70 0.74 7.82 -8.94
C LYS A 70 2.02 6.97 -9.01
N GLN A 71 3.16 7.59 -8.72
CA GLN A 71 4.46 6.92 -8.85
C GLN A 71 4.68 5.91 -7.72
N GLN A 72 4.17 6.19 -6.52
CA GLN A 72 4.16 5.24 -5.40
C GLN A 72 3.37 3.97 -5.76
N TYR A 73 2.19 4.13 -6.38
CA TYR A 73 1.38 3.00 -6.82
C TYR A 73 2.08 2.14 -7.89
N LEU A 74 2.75 2.78 -8.86
CA LEU A 74 3.51 2.05 -9.88
C LEU A 74 4.68 1.24 -9.28
N ASN A 75 5.34 1.78 -8.24
CA ASN A 75 6.36 1.05 -7.49
C ASN A 75 5.76 -0.12 -6.71
N TYR A 76 4.62 0.09 -6.06
CA TYR A 76 3.93 -0.95 -5.30
C TYR A 76 3.51 -2.12 -6.20
N HIS A 77 2.98 -1.82 -7.38
CA HIS A 77 2.51 -2.84 -8.31
C HIS A 77 3.65 -3.61 -8.99
N GLU A 78 4.65 -2.90 -9.53
CA GLU A 78 5.72 -3.53 -10.31
C GLU A 78 6.90 -4.02 -9.44
N GLY A 79 6.95 -3.60 -8.17
CA GLY A 79 8.13 -3.66 -7.32
C GLY A 79 9.20 -2.63 -7.72
N TRP A 80 10.14 -2.32 -6.82
CA TRP A 80 11.15 -1.28 -7.03
C TRP A 80 12.02 -1.53 -8.27
N GLY A 81 12.43 -2.78 -8.51
CA GLY A 81 13.24 -3.16 -9.68
C GLY A 81 12.45 -3.10 -10.99
N GLY A 82 11.19 -3.56 -10.99
CA GLY A 82 10.31 -3.49 -12.18
C GLY A 82 10.01 -2.05 -12.57
N TYR A 83 9.70 -1.22 -11.58
CA TYR A 83 9.52 0.22 -11.76
C TYR A 83 10.77 0.87 -12.36
N LYS A 84 11.96 0.59 -11.82
CA LYS A 84 13.24 1.13 -12.31
C LYS A 84 13.52 0.74 -13.76
N ARG A 85 13.14 -0.48 -14.16
CA ARG A 85 13.20 -0.96 -15.56
C ARG A 85 12.09 -0.40 -16.46
N GLY A 86 11.11 0.31 -15.90
CA GLY A 86 10.01 0.92 -16.66
C GLY A 86 8.98 -0.08 -17.17
N SER A 87 8.84 -1.27 -16.56
CA SER A 87 7.95 -2.34 -17.05
C SER A 87 6.45 -1.97 -17.05
N TYR A 88 6.06 -0.92 -16.33
CA TYR A 88 4.71 -0.36 -16.38
C TYR A 88 4.39 0.35 -17.70
N ARG A 89 5.40 0.80 -18.46
CA ARG A 89 5.20 1.54 -19.71
C ARG A 89 4.54 0.70 -20.80
N ALA A 90 4.78 -0.62 -20.78
CA ALA A 90 4.12 -1.57 -21.65
C ALA A 90 2.69 -1.92 -21.21
N LYS A 91 2.25 -1.46 -20.03
CA LYS A 91 0.95 -1.78 -19.42
C LYS A 91 0.07 -0.54 -19.35
N SER A 92 -0.51 -0.13 -20.47
CA SER A 92 -1.38 1.05 -20.54
C SER A 92 -2.53 1.03 -19.52
N TRP A 93 -3.08 -0.16 -19.24
CA TRP A 93 -4.11 -0.33 -18.21
C TRP A 93 -3.61 0.05 -16.82
N LEU A 94 -2.36 -0.29 -16.47
CA LEU A 94 -1.77 -0.02 -15.17
C LEU A 94 -1.54 1.48 -14.96
N VAL A 95 -1.08 2.18 -16.00
CA VAL A 95 -0.93 3.64 -15.96
C VAL A 95 -2.28 4.33 -15.72
N LYS A 96 -3.36 3.83 -16.33
CA LYS A 96 -4.72 4.34 -16.09
C LYS A 96 -5.15 4.11 -14.64
N VAL A 97 -4.87 2.95 -14.05
CA VAL A 97 -5.16 2.67 -12.63
C VAL A 97 -4.35 3.57 -11.71
N ALA A 98 -3.06 3.76 -11.98
CA ALA A 98 -2.20 4.66 -11.21
C ALA A 98 -2.73 6.11 -11.22
N ASN A 99 -3.26 6.58 -12.36
CA ASN A 99 -3.94 7.88 -12.42
C ASN A 99 -5.21 7.92 -11.56
N LYS A 100 -6.02 6.84 -11.52
CA LYS A 100 -7.20 6.77 -10.64
C LYS A 100 -6.81 6.85 -9.16
N VAL A 101 -5.72 6.17 -8.78
CA VAL A 101 -5.18 6.22 -7.41
C VAL A 101 -4.73 7.63 -7.04
N ASP A 102 -4.05 8.34 -7.95
CA ASP A 102 -3.65 9.72 -7.74
C ASP A 102 -4.84 10.66 -7.50
N GLN A 103 -5.90 10.53 -8.29
CA GLN A 103 -7.11 11.32 -8.10
C GLN A 103 -7.81 11.00 -6.78
N ARG A 104 -7.85 9.71 -6.39
CA ARG A 104 -8.39 9.30 -5.09
C ARG A 104 -7.57 9.87 -3.93
N SER A 105 -6.25 9.85 -4.03
CA SER A 105 -5.36 10.43 -3.02
C SER A 105 -5.63 11.92 -2.82
N LYS A 106 -5.76 12.69 -3.91
CA LYS A 106 -6.10 14.12 -3.85
C LYS A 106 -7.47 14.36 -3.22
N ARG A 107 -8.47 13.55 -3.57
CA ARG A 107 -9.81 13.62 -2.96
C ARG A 107 -9.73 13.39 -1.45
N TYR A 108 -9.04 12.34 -1.02
CA TYR A 108 -8.90 12.02 0.41
C TYR A 108 -8.10 13.07 1.16
N ALA A 109 -7.07 13.65 0.55
CA ALA A 109 -6.34 14.78 1.14
C ALA A 109 -7.25 16.01 1.34
N GLY A 110 -8.11 16.31 0.37
CA GLY A 110 -9.11 17.37 0.49
C GLY A 110 -10.14 17.10 1.58
N GLN A 111 -10.65 15.86 1.67
CA GLN A 111 -11.59 15.45 2.72
C GLN A 111 -10.95 15.51 4.10
N LEU A 112 -9.73 14.99 4.24
CA LEU A 112 -8.98 15.02 5.49
C LEU A 112 -8.78 16.45 5.97
N LYS A 113 -8.44 17.39 5.08
CA LYS A 113 -8.31 18.81 5.46
C LYS A 113 -9.62 19.36 6.08
N GLY A 114 -10.78 18.86 5.68
CA GLY A 114 -12.07 19.29 6.21
C GLY A 114 -12.50 18.63 7.52
N CYS A 115 -12.00 17.43 7.86
CA CYS A 115 -12.41 16.69 9.05
C CYS A 115 -11.25 16.36 10.01
N LYS A 116 -10.04 16.87 9.75
CA LYS A 116 -8.85 16.55 10.53
C LYS A 116 -8.99 16.91 12.00
N GLU A 117 -9.52 18.10 12.30
CA GLU A 117 -9.69 18.55 13.69
C GLU A 117 -10.64 17.63 14.46
N ASP A 118 -11.75 17.22 13.85
CA ASP A 118 -12.70 16.28 14.44
C ASP A 118 -12.08 14.89 14.65
N LEU A 119 -11.29 14.41 13.68
CA LEU A 119 -10.60 13.13 13.75
C LEU A 119 -9.42 13.13 14.74
N ASP A 120 -8.82 14.27 15.01
CA ASP A 120 -7.74 14.42 16.00
C ASP A 120 -8.29 14.72 17.41
N SER A 121 -9.58 15.05 17.53
CA SER A 121 -10.22 15.31 18.82
C SER A 121 -10.25 14.05 19.70
N SER A 122 -10.03 14.22 21.00
CA SER A 122 -10.07 13.11 21.97
C SER A 122 -11.45 12.44 21.95
N TRP A 123 -11.48 11.13 22.23
CA TRP A 123 -12.72 10.36 22.33
C TRP A 123 -13.73 11.00 23.32
N LEU A 124 -13.23 11.60 24.41
CA LEU A 124 -14.05 12.36 25.36
C LEU A 124 -14.73 13.55 24.69
N TRP A 125 -14.00 14.31 23.87
CA TRP A 125 -14.52 15.48 23.18
C TRP A 125 -15.64 15.10 22.20
N ARG A 126 -15.47 14.01 21.46
CA ARG A 126 -16.51 13.47 20.54
C ARG A 126 -17.74 12.95 21.28
N THR A 127 -17.58 12.48 22.51
CA THR A 127 -18.69 11.93 23.29
C THR A 127 -19.58 13.04 23.87
N PHE A 128 -19.03 14.20 24.20
CA PHE A 128 -19.77 15.31 24.81
C PHE A 128 -20.23 16.39 23.82
N PHE A 129 -19.58 16.50 22.66
CA PHE A 129 -19.80 17.62 21.73
C PHE A 129 -19.85 17.19 20.25
N GLY A 130 -19.82 15.88 19.97
CA GLY A 130 -19.93 15.32 18.61
C GLY A 130 -21.37 15.08 18.17
#